data_AF-A0A939AF58-F1
#
_entry.id   AF-A0A939AF58-F1
#
_cell.length_a   1.000
_cell.length_b   1.000
_cell.length_c   1.000
_cell.angle_alpha   90.00
_cell.angle_beta   90.00
_cell.angle_gamma   90.00
#
_symmetry.space_group_name_H-M   'P 1'
#
loop_
_entity.id
_entity.type
_entity.pdbx_description
1 polymer ?
#
loop_
_entity_poly.entity_id
_entity_poly.type
_entity_poly.pdbx_seq_one_letter_code
_entity_poly.pdbx_strand_id
1 'polypeptide(L)'
;RLEHEPLEMLYSELLTIDPVFAAQISPNDRQRIIRGLEVWGATGVPLSLHWRRQQEKETYRCFRILIEPGRKQLYDRINARVTQMVKQGLVDEMRTLIDRGFDTRSPGLNTLGYKELMPFFRDSVPLETCLDLIRQHTRNYAKRQLTWYRKANFHLTLTSPEFTLSDVTAALRSFFNV
;
A
#
# COMPACT_ATOMS: atom_id res chain seq x y z
N ARG A 1 -2.27 20.12 -18.55
CA ARG A 1 -3.05 19.27 -19.49
C ARG A 1 -3.64 18.06 -18.76
N LEU A 2 -2.80 17.10 -18.35
CA LEU A 2 -3.23 15.86 -17.68
C LEU A 2 -4.04 16.07 -16.40
N GLU A 3 -3.94 17.24 -15.78
CA GLU A 3 -4.70 17.52 -14.57
C GLU A 3 -6.17 17.92 -14.78
N HIS A 4 -6.49 18.47 -15.94
CA HIS A 4 -7.78 19.14 -16.19
C HIS A 4 -8.58 18.49 -17.33
N GLU A 5 -7.99 17.56 -18.08
CA GLU A 5 -8.69 16.84 -19.14
C GLU A 5 -9.59 15.73 -18.58
N PRO A 6 -10.75 15.47 -19.22
CA PRO A 6 -11.60 14.33 -18.90
C PRO A 6 -10.85 13.00 -18.98
N LEU A 7 -11.14 12.09 -18.05
CA LEU A 7 -10.45 10.79 -17.97
C LEU A 7 -10.70 9.93 -19.20
N GLU A 8 -11.89 10.05 -19.79
CA GLU A 8 -12.26 9.33 -21.00
C GLU A 8 -11.32 9.69 -22.15
N MET A 9 -11.00 10.98 -22.32
CA MET A 9 -10.08 11.44 -23.36
C MET A 9 -8.66 10.93 -23.10
N LEU A 10 -8.18 11.05 -21.87
CA LEU A 10 -6.85 10.58 -21.47
C LEU A 10 -6.73 9.06 -21.65
N TYR A 11 -7.78 8.31 -21.35
CA TYR A 11 -7.82 6.87 -21.54
C TYR A 11 -7.84 6.48 -23.02
N SER A 12 -8.60 7.19 -23.87
CA SER A 12 -8.60 6.99 -25.32
C SER A 12 -7.23 7.25 -25.95
N GLU A 13 -6.54 8.29 -25.49
CA GLU A 13 -5.17 8.57 -25.90
C GLU A 13 -4.22 7.45 -25.45
N LEU A 14 -4.32 7.02 -24.19
CA LEU A 14 -3.50 5.92 -23.68
C LEU A 14 -3.75 4.61 -24.45
N LEU A 15 -4.99 4.31 -24.83
CA LEU A 15 -5.34 3.16 -25.68
C LEU A 15 -4.62 3.20 -27.04
N THR A 16 -4.40 4.39 -27.59
CA THR A 16 -3.71 4.56 -28.87
C THR A 16 -2.21 4.35 -28.73
N ILE A 17 -1.63 4.81 -27.62
CA ILE A 17 -0.18 4.82 -27.38
C ILE A 17 0.31 3.50 -26.78
N ASP A 18 -0.40 2.97 -25.81
CA ASP A 18 -0.04 1.78 -25.03
C ASP A 18 -1.28 0.89 -24.77
N PRO A 19 -1.84 0.24 -25.82
CA PRO A 19 -3.03 -0.59 -25.70
C PRO A 19 -2.83 -1.76 -24.73
N VAL A 20 -1.59 -2.25 -24.61
CA VAL A 20 -1.24 -3.36 -23.71
C VAL A 20 -1.39 -2.94 -22.25
N PHE A 21 -0.86 -1.77 -21.88
CA PHE A 21 -1.03 -1.25 -20.52
C PHE A 21 -2.47 -0.80 -20.25
N ALA A 22 -3.10 -0.13 -21.20
CA ALA A 22 -4.48 0.35 -21.07
C ALA A 22 -5.45 -0.79 -20.74
N ALA A 23 -5.32 -1.95 -21.40
CA ALA A 23 -6.16 -3.12 -21.17
C ALA A 23 -6.06 -3.71 -19.74
N GLN A 24 -5.02 -3.36 -18.98
CA GLN A 24 -4.79 -3.88 -17.62
C GLN A 24 -5.33 -2.96 -16.51
N ILE A 25 -5.81 -1.78 -16.86
CA ILE A 25 -6.25 -0.76 -15.90
C ILE A 25 -7.71 -0.36 -16.17
N SER A 26 -8.36 0.18 -15.14
CA SER A 26 -9.72 0.72 -15.31
C SER A 26 -9.65 2.08 -16.03
N PRO A 27 -10.62 2.42 -16.89
CA PRO A 27 -10.74 3.77 -17.46
C PRO A 27 -10.93 4.87 -16.41
N ASN A 28 -11.32 4.49 -15.19
CA ASN A 28 -11.48 5.42 -14.06
C ASN A 28 -10.22 5.54 -13.19
N ASP A 29 -9.15 4.80 -13.49
CA ASP A 29 -7.90 4.82 -12.73
C ASP A 29 -6.98 5.97 -13.19
N ARG A 30 -7.38 7.19 -12.80
CA ARG A 30 -6.67 8.43 -13.17
C ARG A 30 -5.16 8.35 -12.94
N GLN A 31 -4.74 7.83 -11.79
CA GLN A 31 -3.33 7.79 -11.43
C GLN A 31 -2.53 6.91 -12.40
N ARG A 32 -3.04 5.73 -12.74
CA ARG A 32 -2.37 4.83 -13.70
C ARG A 32 -2.43 5.36 -15.13
N ILE A 33 -3.54 5.97 -15.52
CA ILE A 33 -3.68 6.57 -16.86
C ILE A 33 -2.65 7.67 -17.07
N ILE A 34 -2.60 8.62 -16.13
CA ILE A 34 -1.64 9.72 -16.15
C ILE A 34 -0.22 9.18 -16.17
N ARG A 35 0.09 8.18 -15.34
CA ARG A 35 1.43 7.59 -15.30
C ARG A 35 1.86 6.99 -16.65
N GLY A 36 0.95 6.31 -17.36
CA GLY A 36 1.23 5.78 -18.70
C GLY A 36 1.57 6.88 -19.69
N LEU A 37 0.75 7.94 -19.72
CA LEU A 37 0.94 9.09 -20.60
C LEU A 37 2.19 9.91 -20.25
N GLU A 38 2.50 10.10 -18.95
CA GLU A 38 3.71 10.77 -18.48
C GLU A 38 4.98 10.05 -18.95
N VAL A 39 5.04 8.72 -18.79
CA VAL A 39 6.20 7.92 -19.20
C VAL A 39 6.39 7.97 -20.71
N TRP A 40 5.31 7.86 -21.46
CA TRP A 40 5.36 8.04 -22.91
C TRP A 40 5.84 9.45 -23.28
N GLY A 41 5.24 10.49 -22.72
CA GLY A 41 5.59 11.88 -23.02
C GLY A 41 7.04 12.22 -22.67
N ALA A 42 7.58 11.62 -21.61
CA ALA A 42 8.97 11.84 -21.19
C ALA A 42 9.99 11.02 -21.99
N THR A 43 9.65 9.80 -22.42
CA THR A 43 10.63 8.86 -22.98
C THR A 43 10.40 8.50 -24.45
N GLY A 44 9.22 8.80 -25.00
CA GLY A 44 8.78 8.32 -26.32
C GLY A 44 8.65 6.79 -26.39
N VAL A 45 8.58 6.10 -25.24
CA VAL A 45 8.52 4.65 -25.14
C VAL A 45 7.35 4.24 -24.23
N PRO A 46 6.49 3.29 -24.64
CA PRO A 46 5.32 2.93 -23.83
C PRO A 46 5.73 2.24 -22.52
N LEU A 47 4.91 2.41 -21.48
CA LEU A 47 5.18 1.85 -20.16
C LEU A 47 5.19 0.31 -20.18
N SER A 48 4.31 -0.31 -20.96
CA SER A 48 4.30 -1.76 -21.16
C SER A 48 5.61 -2.29 -21.74
N LEU A 49 6.26 -1.54 -22.63
CA LEU A 49 7.53 -1.93 -23.22
C LEU A 49 8.69 -1.82 -22.23
N HIS A 50 8.69 -0.78 -21.39
CA HIS A 50 9.65 -0.66 -20.28
C HIS A 50 9.55 -1.86 -19.33
N TRP A 51 8.34 -2.24 -18.93
CA TRP A 51 8.15 -3.41 -18.07
C TRP A 51 8.56 -4.71 -18.72
N ARG A 52 8.26 -4.90 -20.02
CA ARG A 52 8.72 -6.07 -20.76
C ARG A 52 10.25 -6.19 -20.76
N ARG A 53 10.96 -5.08 -20.95
CA ARG A 53 12.44 -5.04 -20.90
C ARG A 53 13.00 -5.32 -19.49
N GLN A 54 12.27 -4.95 -18.45
CA GLN A 54 12.66 -5.18 -17.05
C GLN A 54 12.39 -6.60 -16.54
N GLN A 55 11.53 -7.37 -17.21
CA GLN A 55 11.22 -8.75 -16.80
C GLN A 55 12.40 -9.72 -16.97
N GLU A 56 13.50 -9.29 -17.60
CA GLU A 56 14.68 -10.14 -17.77
C GLU A 56 15.65 -10.02 -16.59
N LYS A 57 15.74 -11.13 -15.83
CA LYS A 57 16.63 -11.50 -14.71
C LYS A 57 16.20 -11.09 -13.29
N GLU A 58 15.79 -12.09 -12.51
CA GLU A 58 15.94 -12.05 -11.06
C GLU A 58 17.44 -11.94 -10.72
N THR A 59 17.85 -10.77 -10.23
CA THR A 59 19.25 -10.50 -9.87
C THR A 59 19.69 -11.27 -8.62
N TYR A 60 18.74 -11.69 -7.78
CA TYR A 60 19.00 -12.31 -6.49
C TYR A 60 18.13 -13.54 -6.27
N ARG A 61 18.72 -14.54 -5.62
CA ARG A 61 17.99 -15.70 -5.10
C ARG A 61 17.35 -15.35 -3.76
N CYS A 62 16.06 -15.02 -3.77
CA CYS A 62 15.34 -14.55 -2.59
C CYS A 62 14.52 -15.66 -1.91
N PHE A 63 14.70 -15.84 -0.61
CA PHE A 63 13.76 -16.63 0.22
C PHE A 63 12.65 -15.72 0.75
N ARG A 64 11.40 -16.12 0.55
CA ARG A 64 10.21 -15.29 0.82
C ARG A 64 9.38 -15.93 1.90
N ILE A 65 9.20 -15.23 3.02
CA ILE A 65 8.39 -15.68 4.16
C ILE A 65 7.15 -14.80 4.26
N LEU A 66 5.98 -15.43 4.40
CA LEU A 66 4.73 -14.76 4.73
C LEU A 66 4.37 -15.04 6.20
N ILE A 67 3.98 -13.98 6.93
CA ILE A 67 3.41 -14.11 8.27
C ILE A 67 1.92 -13.79 8.16
N GLU A 68 1.07 -14.81 8.32
CA GLU A 68 -0.38 -14.71 8.14
C GLU A 68 -1.12 -15.22 9.38
N PRO A 69 -1.18 -14.41 10.47
CA PRO A 69 -2.05 -14.75 11.58
C PRO A 69 -3.50 -14.74 11.06
N GLY A 70 -4.29 -15.73 11.45
CA GLY A 70 -5.68 -15.85 11.02
C GLY A 70 -6.46 -14.52 11.16
N ARG A 71 -7.39 -14.26 10.23
CA ARG A 71 -8.06 -12.94 10.08
C ARG A 71 -8.58 -12.35 11.39
N LYS A 72 -9.22 -13.16 12.24
CA LYS A 72 -9.76 -12.71 13.52
C LYS A 72 -8.65 -12.13 14.40
N GLN A 73 -7.57 -12.89 14.59
CA GLN A 73 -6.44 -12.47 15.41
C GLN A 73 -5.76 -11.23 14.84
N LEU A 74 -5.60 -11.14 13.52
CA LEU A 74 -5.05 -9.96 12.87
C LEU A 74 -5.88 -8.71 13.17
N TYR A 75 -7.21 -8.81 13.09
CA TYR A 75 -8.10 -7.67 13.35
C TYR A 75 -8.13 -7.27 14.82
N ASP A 76 -8.13 -8.26 15.73
CA ASP A 76 -8.05 -8.01 17.17
C ASP A 76 -6.75 -7.26 17.51
N ARG A 77 -5.61 -7.67 16.93
CA ARG A 77 -4.31 -6.99 17.09
C ARG A 77 -4.30 -5.59 16.50
N ILE A 78 -4.90 -5.38 15.32
CA ILE A 78 -5.02 -4.04 14.70
C ILE A 78 -5.80 -3.11 15.63
N ASN A 79 -6.94 -3.55 16.15
CA ASN A 79 -7.79 -2.73 17.02
C ASN A 79 -7.05 -2.37 18.32
N ALA A 80 -6.40 -3.36 18.95
CA ALA A 80 -5.60 -3.14 20.16
C ALA A 80 -4.44 -2.18 19.91
N ARG A 81 -3.76 -2.31 18.75
CA ARG A 81 -2.66 -1.43 18.35
C ARG A 81 -3.10 0.03 18.21
N VAL A 82 -4.27 0.31 17.64
CA VAL A 82 -4.76 1.70 17.53
C VAL A 82 -4.95 2.31 18.91
N THR A 83 -5.57 1.57 19.85
CA THR A 83 -5.70 2.02 21.24
C THR A 83 -4.35 2.26 21.89
N GLN A 84 -3.37 1.38 21.63
CA GLN A 84 -2.00 1.54 22.13
C GLN A 84 -1.31 2.78 21.54
N MET A 85 -1.46 3.06 20.23
CA MET A 85 -0.88 4.23 19.58
C MET A 85 -1.38 5.53 20.22
N VAL A 86 -2.67 5.61 20.56
CA VAL A 86 -3.23 6.77 21.27
C VAL A 86 -2.59 6.92 22.65
N LYS A 87 -2.49 5.82 23.42
CA LYS A 87 -1.81 5.82 24.73
C LYS A 87 -0.33 6.21 24.63
N GLN A 88 0.30 5.98 23.48
CA GLN A 88 1.69 6.33 23.19
C GLN A 88 1.86 7.74 22.62
N GLY A 89 0.80 8.54 22.54
CA GLY A 89 0.89 9.95 22.16
C GLY A 89 0.64 10.25 20.67
N LEU A 90 -0.07 9.38 19.93
CA LEU A 90 -0.44 9.63 18.53
C LEU A 90 -1.12 11.00 18.31
N VAL A 91 -1.98 11.42 19.25
CA VAL A 91 -2.70 12.70 19.16
C VAL A 91 -1.73 13.87 19.35
N ASP A 92 -0.79 13.77 20.29
CA ASP A 92 0.21 14.80 20.56
C ASP A 92 1.23 14.91 19.43
N GLU A 93 1.61 13.78 18.84
CA GLU A 93 2.43 13.73 17.63
C GLU A 93 1.74 14.46 16.47
N MET A 94 0.45 14.18 16.22
CA MET A 94 -0.31 14.85 15.16
C MET A 94 -0.42 16.35 15.39
N ARG A 95 -0.69 16.78 16.64
CA ARG A 95 -0.70 18.20 17.01
C ARG A 95 0.63 18.88 16.69
N THR A 96 1.74 18.25 17.09
CA THR A 96 3.09 18.77 16.83
C THR A 96 3.37 18.93 15.33
N LEU A 97 2.90 18.01 14.50
CA LEU A 97 3.06 18.10 13.04
C LEU A 97 2.22 19.24 12.45
N ILE A 98 0.99 19.42 12.91
CA ILE A 98 0.13 20.53 12.47
C ILE A 98 0.74 21.88 12.89
N ASP A 99 1.24 21.99 14.12
CA ASP A 99 1.88 23.21 14.64
C ASP A 99 3.15 23.58 13.85
N ARG A 100 3.82 22.58 13.27
CA ARG A 100 4.96 22.77 12.34
C ARG A 100 4.54 23.15 10.92
N GLY A 101 3.24 23.26 10.64
CA GLY A 101 2.69 23.66 9.35
C GLY A 101 2.42 22.50 8.38
N PHE A 102 2.51 21.24 8.81
CA PHE A 102 2.14 20.11 7.96
C PHE A 102 0.61 20.00 7.83
N ASP A 103 0.15 19.63 6.62
CA ASP A 103 -1.27 19.55 6.28
C ASP A 103 -1.59 18.33 5.39
N THR A 104 -2.84 18.23 4.92
CA THR A 104 -3.30 17.14 4.04
C THR A 104 -2.61 17.11 2.67
N ARG A 105 -1.87 18.16 2.28
CA ARG A 105 -1.05 18.15 1.07
C ARG A 105 0.32 17.51 1.33
N SER A 106 0.71 17.36 2.60
CA SER A 106 1.95 16.72 2.99
C SER A 106 1.82 15.19 2.84
N PRO A 107 2.65 14.52 2.00
CA PRO A 107 2.50 13.09 1.72
C PRO A 107 2.52 12.21 2.97
N GLY A 108 3.31 12.58 3.99
CA GLY A 108 3.38 11.84 5.26
C GLY A 108 2.04 11.81 6.01
N LEU A 109 1.27 12.90 5.97
CA LEU A 109 -0.04 12.98 6.63
C LEU A 109 -1.16 12.30 5.85
N ASN A 110 -0.91 11.86 4.62
CA ASN A 110 -1.84 11.06 3.82
C ASN A 110 -1.74 9.54 4.09
N THR A 111 -0.96 9.15 5.10
CA THR A 111 -0.84 7.75 5.54
C THR A 111 -1.96 7.36 6.51
N LEU A 112 -2.18 6.05 6.68
CA LEU A 112 -3.18 5.51 7.62
C LEU A 112 -2.80 5.87 9.06
N GLY A 113 -3.78 6.31 9.84
CA GLY A 113 -3.58 6.84 11.19
C GLY A 113 -3.66 8.36 11.21
N TYR A 114 -2.87 9.03 10.36
CA TYR A 114 -2.79 10.49 10.35
C TYR A 114 -3.95 11.13 9.59
N LYS A 115 -4.26 10.63 8.38
CA LYS A 115 -5.30 11.24 7.54
C LYS A 115 -6.68 11.17 8.19
N GLU A 116 -6.97 10.09 8.93
CA GLU A 116 -8.23 9.92 9.65
C GLU A 116 -8.31 10.81 10.90
N LEU A 117 -7.19 11.26 11.47
CA LEU A 117 -7.15 12.16 12.62
C LEU A 117 -7.27 13.63 12.23
N MET A 118 -7.00 14.00 10.99
CA MET A 118 -7.08 15.40 10.57
C MET A 118 -8.44 16.08 10.88
N PRO A 119 -9.60 15.43 10.66
CA PRO A 119 -10.90 16.02 10.97
C PRO A 119 -11.12 16.31 12.46
N PHE A 120 -10.46 15.60 13.37
CA PHE A 120 -10.49 15.92 14.81
C PHE A 120 -9.88 17.30 15.09
N PHE A 121 -8.82 17.68 14.35
CA PHE A 121 -8.15 18.97 14.52
C PHE A 121 -8.80 20.11 13.74
N ARG A 122 -9.49 19.84 12.62
CA ARG A 122 -10.00 20.88 11.72
C ARG A 122 -11.52 21.04 11.72
N ASP A 123 -12.25 19.94 11.86
CA ASP A 123 -13.69 19.88 11.57
C ASP A 123 -14.53 19.52 12.80
N SER A 124 -13.93 19.58 14.00
CA SER A 124 -14.55 19.24 15.29
C SER A 124 -15.16 17.82 15.34
N VAL A 125 -14.62 16.89 14.55
CA VAL A 125 -15.06 15.48 14.59
C VAL A 125 -14.59 14.84 15.90
N PRO A 126 -15.43 14.06 16.62
CA PRO A 126 -15.00 13.41 17.85
C PRO A 126 -13.80 12.48 17.63
N LEU A 127 -12.86 12.48 18.59
CA LEU A 127 -11.65 11.66 18.52
C LEU A 127 -11.99 10.17 18.29
N GLU A 128 -12.95 9.62 19.04
CA GLU A 128 -13.29 8.21 18.92
C GLU A 128 -13.81 7.84 17.52
N THR A 129 -14.54 8.74 16.86
CA THR A 129 -14.98 8.57 15.47
C THR A 129 -13.80 8.48 14.52
N CYS A 130 -12.79 9.34 14.70
CA CYS A 130 -11.54 9.26 13.95
C CYS A 130 -10.81 7.93 14.23
N LEU A 131 -10.74 7.49 15.48
CA LEU A 131 -10.08 6.23 15.84
C LEU A 131 -10.79 5.00 15.24
N ASP A 132 -12.12 5.00 15.17
CA ASP A 132 -12.88 3.97 14.49
C ASP A 132 -12.57 3.90 12.99
N LEU A 133 -12.42 5.05 12.34
CA LEU A 133 -11.97 5.13 10.95
C LEU A 133 -10.56 4.58 10.78
N ILE A 134 -9.61 4.91 11.67
CA ILE A 134 -8.26 4.33 11.65
C ILE A 134 -8.35 2.80 11.72
N ARG A 135 -9.07 2.26 12.71
CA ARG A 135 -9.24 0.81 12.88
C ARG A 135 -9.82 0.18 11.61
N GLN A 136 -10.88 0.75 11.06
CA GLN A 136 -11.52 0.25 9.84
C GLN A 136 -10.58 0.31 8.63
N HIS A 137 -9.92 1.43 8.40
CA HIS A 137 -9.05 1.62 7.25
C HIS A 137 -7.79 0.75 7.33
N THR A 138 -7.24 0.55 8.52
CA THR A 138 -6.12 -0.38 8.75
C THR A 138 -6.55 -1.83 8.49
N ARG A 139 -7.76 -2.25 8.89
CA ARG A 139 -8.30 -3.59 8.54
C ARG A 139 -8.51 -3.73 7.03
N ASN A 140 -9.03 -2.70 6.36
CA ASN A 140 -9.21 -2.68 4.92
C ASN A 140 -7.86 -2.77 4.18
N TYR A 141 -6.83 -2.09 4.70
CA TYR A 141 -5.47 -2.18 4.18
C TYR A 141 -4.88 -3.59 4.36
N ALA A 142 -5.00 -4.16 5.56
CA ALA A 142 -4.59 -5.54 5.82
C ALA A 142 -5.29 -6.54 4.89
N LYS A 143 -6.61 -6.39 4.67
CA LYS A 143 -7.36 -7.20 3.69
C LYS A 143 -6.78 -7.06 2.28
N ARG A 144 -6.44 -5.85 1.83
CA ARG A 144 -5.81 -5.64 0.52
C ARG A 144 -4.43 -6.29 0.43
N GLN A 145 -3.62 -6.21 1.49
CA GLN A 145 -2.33 -6.90 1.57
C GLN A 145 -2.51 -8.41 1.42
N LEU A 146 -3.45 -9.02 2.17
CA LEU A 146 -3.76 -10.45 2.05
C LEU A 146 -4.21 -10.83 0.63
N THR A 147 -5.06 -10.02 0.00
CA THR A 147 -5.47 -10.24 -1.40
C THR A 147 -4.27 -10.21 -2.35
N TRP A 148 -3.30 -9.32 -2.11
CA TRP A 148 -2.08 -9.25 -2.90
C TRP A 148 -1.17 -10.46 -2.64
N TYR A 149 -0.99 -10.87 -1.38
CA TYR A 149 -0.18 -12.04 -1.00
C TYR A 149 -0.70 -13.33 -1.64
N ARG A 150 -2.01 -13.49 -1.82
CA ARG A 150 -2.58 -14.66 -2.53
C ARG A 150 -2.15 -14.80 -3.98
N LYS A 151 -1.66 -13.72 -4.60
CA LYS A 151 -1.14 -13.72 -5.97
C LYS A 151 0.39 -13.84 -6.01
N ALA A 152 1.03 -13.98 -4.86
CA ALA A 152 2.47 -14.02 -4.69
C ALA A 152 2.93 -15.40 -4.21
N ASN A 153 4.12 -15.81 -4.64
CA ASN A 153 4.74 -17.06 -4.19
C ASN A 153 5.56 -16.82 -2.93
N PHE A 154 5.37 -17.67 -1.93
CA PHE A 154 6.15 -17.68 -0.70
C PHE A 154 6.74 -19.07 -0.49
N HIS A 155 7.96 -19.12 0.02
CA HIS A 155 8.66 -20.36 0.31
C HIS A 155 8.26 -20.92 1.68
N LEU A 156 7.82 -20.06 2.60
CA LEU A 156 7.35 -20.41 3.91
C LEU A 156 6.20 -19.49 4.33
N THR A 157 5.11 -20.06 4.83
CA THR A 157 3.99 -19.30 5.41
C THR A 157 3.83 -19.67 6.88
N LEU A 158 3.97 -18.68 7.75
CA LEU A 158 3.83 -18.80 9.19
C LEU A 158 2.42 -18.33 9.58
N THR A 159 1.55 -19.29 9.90
CA THR A 159 0.15 -19.02 10.25
C THR A 159 -0.09 -18.92 11.75
N SER A 160 0.77 -19.56 12.54
CA SER A 160 0.77 -19.49 13.99
C SER A 160 1.52 -18.25 14.47
N PRO A 161 1.00 -17.52 15.48
CA PRO A 161 1.78 -16.50 16.19
C PRO A 161 2.98 -17.09 16.95
N GLU A 162 2.93 -18.39 17.23
CA GLU A 162 3.99 -19.16 17.87
C GLU A 162 4.70 -19.97 16.77
N PHE A 163 5.82 -19.43 16.30
CA PHE A 163 6.75 -20.14 15.43
C PHE A 163 8.12 -20.15 16.09
N THR A 164 8.90 -21.20 15.88
CA THR A 164 10.27 -21.23 16.40
C THR A 164 11.23 -20.68 15.35
N LEU A 165 12.28 -20.00 15.81
CA LEU A 165 13.38 -19.60 14.93
C LEU A 165 14.05 -20.84 14.30
N SER A 166 14.03 -21.98 15.00
CA SER A 166 14.53 -23.25 14.49
C SER A 166 13.83 -23.66 13.19
N ASP A 167 12.49 -23.60 13.13
CA ASP A 167 11.72 -23.96 11.93
C ASP A 167 12.08 -23.05 10.74
N VAL A 168 12.22 -21.74 11.00
CA VAL A 168 12.61 -20.77 9.99
C VAL A 168 14.03 -21.01 9.50
N THR A 169 14.97 -21.27 10.40
CA THR A 169 16.37 -21.53 10.05
C THR A 169 16.53 -22.83 9.27
N ALA A 170 15.78 -23.89 9.60
CA ALA A 170 15.79 -25.15 8.86
C ALA A 170 15.31 -24.95 7.41
N ALA A 171 14.22 -24.18 7.21
CA ALA A 171 13.72 -23.86 5.88
C ALA A 171 14.70 -23.01 5.07
N LEU A 172 15.38 -22.04 5.71
CA LEU A 172 16.42 -21.23 5.08
C LEU A 172 17.62 -22.06 4.66
N ARG A 173 18.12 -22.93 5.54
CA ARG A 173 19.23 -23.85 5.26
C ARG A 173 18.93 -24.77 4.09
N SER A 174 17.76 -25.40 4.11
CA SER A 174 17.28 -26.24 3.00
C SER A 174 17.18 -25.46 1.69
N PHE A 175 16.70 -24.21 1.72
CA PHE A 175 16.63 -23.42 0.49
C PHE A 175 18.00 -23.01 -0.02
N PHE A 176 18.89 -22.51 0.83
CA PHE A 176 20.21 -22.02 0.40
C PHE A 176 21.26 -23.12 0.21
N ASN A 177 20.96 -24.37 0.57
CA ASN A 177 21.88 -25.51 0.59
C ASN A 177 23.10 -25.24 1.51
N VAL A 178 22.84 -24.74 2.73
CA VAL A 178 23.85 -24.39 3.76
C VAL A 178 23.49 -25.06 5.08
#